data_AF-A0A9N9EKJ8-F1
#
_entry.id   AF-A0A9N9EKJ8-F1
#
_cell.length_a   1.000
_cell.length_b   1.000
_cell.length_c   1.000
_cell.angle_alpha   90.00
_cell.angle_beta   90.00
_cell.angle_gamma   90.00
#
_symmetry.space_group_name_H-M   'P 1'
#
loop_
_entity.id
_entity.type
_entity.pdbx_description
1 polymer ?
#
loop_
_entity_poly.entity_id
_entity_poly.type
_entity_poly.pdbx_seq_one_letter_code
_entity_poly.pdbx_strand_id
1 'polypeptide(L)'
;MSNWKNPNNWTSKNCLNWSKEYFKEKLIGLNVEHEGIKVKISDLTRCTGDADLNQRKGKFIPIIDLVIELSWCGTTSDDTEVTGKINVPELQGTEGGYEFKVTVDDETSDKELIKDVILTHLTPLIAE
;
A
#
# COMPACT_ATOMS: atom_id res chain seq x y z
N MET A 1 -1.68 -35.25 -3.18
CA MET A 1 -0.51 -34.65 -3.86
C MET A 1 -0.95 -34.24 -5.26
N SER A 2 -1.22 -32.94 -5.47
CA SER A 2 -1.69 -32.45 -6.78
C SER A 2 -0.52 -32.44 -7.76
N ASN A 3 -0.72 -33.11 -8.90
CA ASN A 3 0.32 -33.45 -9.87
C ASN A 3 0.75 -32.20 -10.66
N TRP A 4 1.90 -31.63 -10.30
CA TRP A 4 2.47 -30.38 -10.85
C TRP A 4 3.13 -30.53 -12.24
N LYS A 5 3.01 -31.69 -12.90
CA LYS A 5 3.68 -31.94 -14.18
C LYS A 5 2.68 -32.10 -15.32
N ASN A 6 2.26 -30.98 -15.91
CA ASN A 6 1.75 -31.00 -17.28
C ASN A 6 2.31 -29.79 -18.09
N PRO A 7 3.31 -29.99 -18.96
CA PRO A 7 4.06 -28.90 -19.63
C PRO A 7 3.24 -28.09 -20.66
N ASN A 8 1.96 -28.41 -20.85
CA ASN A 8 1.07 -27.77 -21.83
C ASN A 8 -0.15 -27.05 -21.20
N ASN A 9 -0.30 -27.05 -19.87
CA ASN A 9 -1.43 -26.38 -19.21
C ASN A 9 -0.98 -25.07 -18.58
N TRP A 10 -1.73 -24.00 -18.81
CA TRP A 10 -1.65 -22.79 -18.00
C TRP A 10 -2.11 -23.13 -16.58
N THR A 11 -1.29 -22.80 -15.59
CA THR A 11 -1.69 -22.89 -14.18
C THR A 11 -1.61 -21.48 -13.61
N SER A 12 -2.74 -20.99 -13.09
CA SER A 12 -2.84 -19.71 -12.40
C SER A 12 -3.16 -19.94 -10.93
N LYS A 13 -2.57 -19.11 -10.07
CA LYS A 13 -2.91 -19.02 -8.66
C LYS A 13 -3.28 -17.56 -8.34
N ASN A 14 -4.49 -17.37 -7.84
CA ASN A 14 -4.90 -16.10 -7.26
C ASN A 14 -4.15 -15.89 -5.93
N CYS A 15 -3.45 -14.77 -5.85
CA CYS A 15 -2.63 -14.34 -4.73
C CYS A 15 -3.22 -13.13 -3.99
N LEU A 16 -4.42 -12.65 -4.33
CA LEU A 16 -5.00 -11.43 -3.74
C LEU A 16 -5.12 -11.51 -2.21
N ASN A 17 -5.55 -12.65 -1.67
CA ASN A 17 -5.64 -12.83 -0.22
C ASN A 17 -4.26 -12.79 0.45
N TRP A 18 -3.27 -13.42 -0.19
CA TRP A 18 -1.90 -13.37 0.29
C TRP A 18 -1.34 -11.94 0.24
N SER A 19 -1.60 -11.19 -0.84
CA SER A 19 -1.20 -9.78 -0.96
C SER A 19 -1.82 -8.91 0.13
N LYS A 20 -3.11 -9.13 0.46
CA LYS A 20 -3.78 -8.43 1.57
C LYS A 20 -3.07 -8.67 2.90
N GLU A 21 -2.77 -9.92 3.23
CA GLU A 21 -2.06 -10.27 4.47
C GLU A 21 -0.66 -9.67 4.48
N TYR A 22 0.07 -9.79 3.36
CA TYR A 22 1.39 -9.21 3.19
C TYR A 22 1.41 -7.70 3.44
N PHE A 23 0.49 -6.94 2.82
CA PHE A 23 0.42 -5.48 3.03
C PHE A 23 0.00 -5.11 4.45
N LYS A 24 -0.89 -5.88 5.09
CA LYS A 24 -1.23 -5.65 6.50
C LYS A 24 0.00 -5.81 7.39
N GLU A 25 0.77 -6.86 7.20
CA GLU A 25 1.98 -7.13 7.99
C GLU A 25 3.09 -6.10 7.76
N LYS A 26 3.23 -5.60 6.53
CA LYS A 26 4.31 -4.68 6.16
C LYS A 26 4.00 -3.21 6.42
N LEU A 27 2.77 -2.79 6.21
CA LEU A 27 2.41 -1.37 6.21
C LEU A 27 1.82 -0.91 7.53
N ILE A 28 0.98 -1.73 8.18
CA ILE A 28 0.35 -1.33 9.44
C ILE A 28 1.43 -1.19 10.51
N GLY A 29 1.49 -0.02 11.15
CA GLY A 29 2.49 0.27 12.17
C GLY A 29 3.69 1.08 11.67
N LEU A 30 3.88 1.22 10.34
CA LEU A 30 4.84 2.19 9.82
C LEU A 30 4.49 3.59 10.34
N ASN A 31 5.51 4.29 10.83
CA ASN A 31 5.36 5.58 11.45
C ASN A 31 6.56 6.47 11.16
N VAL A 32 6.31 7.77 11.18
CA VAL A 32 7.32 8.82 10.99
C VAL A 32 7.09 9.93 12.01
N GLU A 33 8.17 10.55 12.45
CA GLU A 33 8.16 11.74 13.29
C GLU A 33 9.09 12.77 12.68
N HIS A 34 8.56 13.98 12.43
CA HIS A 34 9.31 15.08 11.84
C HIS A 34 8.79 16.41 12.39
N GLU A 35 9.69 17.24 12.95
CA GLU A 35 9.35 18.57 13.47
C GLU A 35 8.14 18.61 14.44
N GLY A 36 8.00 17.58 15.28
CA GLY A 36 6.89 17.45 16.24
C GLY A 36 5.60 16.88 15.63
N ILE A 37 5.54 16.68 14.31
CA ILE A 37 4.45 16.00 13.62
C ILE A 37 4.71 14.50 13.65
N LYS A 38 3.73 13.72 14.13
CA LYS A 38 3.78 12.26 14.18
C LYS A 38 2.72 11.71 13.25
N VAL A 39 3.07 10.74 12.42
CA VAL A 39 2.11 10.05 11.55
C VAL A 39 2.35 8.55 11.58
N LYS A 40 1.27 7.76 11.58
CA LYS A 40 1.30 6.30 11.60
C LYS A 40 0.21 5.73 10.70
N ILE A 41 0.53 4.66 9.99
CA ILE A 41 -0.46 3.83 9.28
C ILE A 41 -1.23 2.99 10.30
N SER A 42 -2.54 3.18 10.36
CA SER A 42 -3.43 2.54 11.33
C SER A 42 -4.08 1.27 10.80
N ASP A 43 -4.47 1.23 9.52
CA ASP A 43 -5.13 0.07 8.92
C ASP A 43 -5.01 0.02 7.39
N LEU A 44 -5.20 -1.18 6.83
CA LEU A 44 -5.40 -1.41 5.40
C LEU A 44 -6.90 -1.55 5.11
N THR A 45 -7.54 -0.45 4.70
CA THR A 45 -9.00 -0.41 4.49
C THR A 45 -9.43 -1.05 3.17
N ARG A 46 -8.57 -1.00 2.14
CA ARG A 46 -8.85 -1.59 0.84
C ARG A 46 -7.60 -2.17 0.19
N CYS A 47 -7.76 -3.35 -0.38
CA CYS A 47 -6.79 -3.94 -1.31
C CYS A 47 -7.59 -4.78 -2.31
N THR A 48 -7.76 -4.27 -3.52
CA THR A 48 -8.62 -4.84 -4.57
C THR A 48 -7.92 -4.78 -5.91
N GLY A 49 -8.29 -5.65 -6.85
CA GLY A 49 -7.65 -5.74 -8.16
C GLY A 49 -7.16 -7.16 -8.42
N ASP A 50 -6.23 -7.29 -9.34
CA ASP A 50 -5.69 -8.56 -9.82
C ASP A 50 -4.29 -8.81 -9.25
N ALA A 51 -4.12 -9.97 -8.65
CA ALA A 51 -2.84 -10.47 -8.17
C ALA A 51 -2.79 -11.96 -8.48
N ASP A 52 -2.20 -12.31 -9.62
CA ASP A 52 -2.13 -13.68 -10.10
C ASP A 52 -0.69 -14.08 -10.41
N LEU A 53 -0.34 -15.29 -9.97
CA LEU A 53 0.93 -15.92 -10.35
C LEU A 53 0.65 -17.00 -11.39
N ASN A 54 1.04 -16.71 -12.63
CA ASN A 54 0.89 -17.63 -13.76
C ASN A 54 2.18 -18.41 -13.97
N GLN A 55 2.08 -19.70 -14.26
CA GLN A 55 3.22 -20.50 -14.69
C GLN A 55 3.07 -20.94 -16.15
N ARG A 56 4.07 -20.60 -16.98
CA ARG A 56 4.11 -21.00 -18.38
C ARG A 56 5.53 -21.39 -18.78
N LYS A 57 5.69 -22.58 -19.36
CA LYS A 57 7.01 -23.10 -19.83
C LYS A 57 8.10 -23.00 -18.75
N GLY A 58 7.74 -23.30 -17.49
CA GLY A 58 8.67 -23.23 -16.35
C GLY A 58 9.00 -21.82 -15.85
N LYS A 59 8.45 -20.75 -16.46
CA LYS A 59 8.59 -19.37 -15.99
C LYS A 59 7.36 -18.95 -15.18
N PHE A 60 7.61 -18.21 -14.11
CA PHE A 60 6.57 -17.51 -13.37
C PHE A 60 6.34 -16.12 -13.96
N ILE A 61 5.09 -15.74 -14.13
CA ILE A 61 4.64 -14.47 -14.69
C ILE A 61 3.65 -13.88 -13.70
N PRO A 62 4.07 -12.89 -12.88
CA PRO A 62 3.16 -12.18 -12.02
C PRO A 62 2.31 -11.22 -12.85
N ILE A 63 1.02 -11.16 -12.54
CA ILE A 63 0.11 -10.11 -12.96
C ILE A 63 -0.29 -9.40 -11.68
N ILE A 64 0.11 -8.14 -11.53
CA ILE A 64 -0.16 -7.32 -10.36
C ILE A 64 -0.74 -6.01 -10.87
N ASP A 65 -1.98 -5.77 -10.49
CA ASP A 65 -2.71 -4.53 -10.69
C ASP A 65 -3.62 -4.36 -9.47
N LEU A 66 -3.14 -3.63 -8.46
CA LEU A 66 -3.84 -3.48 -7.19
C LEU A 66 -4.13 -2.01 -6.88
N VAL A 67 -5.35 -1.77 -6.39
CA VAL A 67 -5.75 -0.53 -5.71
C VAL A 67 -5.61 -0.76 -4.21
N ILE A 68 -4.83 0.07 -3.54
CA ILE A 68 -4.59 0.01 -2.10
C ILE A 68 -5.07 1.30 -1.42
N GLU A 69 -5.86 1.16 -0.37
CA GLU A 69 -6.23 2.28 0.52
C GLU A 69 -5.78 1.96 1.95
N LEU A 70 -5.09 2.91 2.55
CA LEU A 70 -4.56 2.85 3.90
C LEU A 70 -5.20 3.98 4.71
N SER A 71 -5.58 3.69 5.95
CA SER A 71 -5.90 4.72 6.93
C SER A 71 -4.63 5.11 7.68
N TRP A 72 -4.51 6.40 7.98
CA TRP A 72 -3.45 6.90 8.86
C TRP A 72 -4.03 7.80 9.94
N CYS A 73 -3.31 7.87 11.05
CA CYS A 73 -3.54 8.82 12.13
C CYS A 73 -2.25 9.55 12.46
N GLY A 74 -2.39 10.78 12.94
CA GLY A 74 -1.25 11.59 13.30
C GLY A 74 -1.62 12.73 14.25
N THR A 75 -0.58 13.42 14.68
CA THR A 75 -0.67 14.55 15.61
C THR A 75 0.17 15.68 15.03
N THR A 76 -0.38 16.88 14.94
CA THR A 76 0.36 18.08 14.52
C THR A 76 1.28 18.59 15.63
N SER A 77 2.11 19.59 15.34
CA SER A 77 2.99 20.25 16.33
C SER A 77 2.24 20.84 17.53
N ASP A 78 0.96 21.18 17.35
CA ASP A 78 0.08 21.75 18.37
C ASP A 78 -0.77 20.68 19.09
N ASP A 79 -0.33 19.42 19.08
CA ASP A 79 -1.00 18.27 19.69
C ASP A 79 -2.43 18.00 19.16
N THR A 80 -2.77 18.48 17.97
CA THR A 80 -4.07 18.23 17.35
C THR A 80 -4.06 16.89 16.62
N GLU A 81 -5.01 16.02 16.97
CA GLU A 81 -5.19 14.74 16.28
C GLU A 81 -5.79 14.93 14.89
N VAL A 82 -5.23 14.22 13.92
CA VAL A 82 -5.64 14.27 12.52
C VAL A 82 -5.68 12.86 11.96
N THR A 83 -6.71 12.57 11.18
CA THR A 83 -6.84 11.31 10.43
C THR A 83 -7.00 11.59 8.96
N GLY A 84 -6.75 10.55 8.17
CA GLY A 84 -6.99 10.59 6.75
C GLY A 84 -6.65 9.27 6.09
N LYS A 85 -6.51 9.34 4.78
CA LYS A 85 -6.24 8.18 3.94
C LYS A 85 -5.07 8.39 3.00
N ILE A 86 -4.40 7.30 2.64
CA ILE A 86 -3.44 7.23 1.54
C ILE A 86 -3.99 6.23 0.55
N ASN A 87 -4.24 6.67 -0.67
CA ASN A 87 -4.70 5.83 -1.77
C ASN A 87 -3.58 5.67 -2.80
N VAL A 88 -3.27 4.42 -3.13
CA VAL A 88 -2.42 4.03 -4.25
C VAL A 88 -3.37 3.46 -5.30
N PRO A 89 -3.75 4.26 -6.32
CA PRO A 89 -4.78 3.89 -7.27
C PRO A 89 -4.30 2.78 -8.21
N GLU A 90 -2.99 2.62 -8.36
CA GLU A 90 -2.41 1.67 -9.29
C GLU A 90 -1.05 1.21 -8.76
N LEU A 91 -1.04 0.02 -8.17
CA LEU A 91 0.17 -0.71 -7.79
C LEU A 91 0.42 -1.76 -8.86
N GLN A 92 1.35 -1.46 -9.76
CA GLN A 92 1.87 -2.43 -10.73
C GLN A 92 3.13 -3.10 -10.19
N GLY A 93 3.55 -4.18 -10.85
CA GLY A 93 4.76 -4.93 -10.50
C GLY A 93 6.06 -4.16 -10.74
N THR A 94 6.98 -4.78 -11.47
CA THR A 94 8.40 -4.38 -11.53
C THR A 94 8.71 -3.05 -12.22
N GLU A 95 7.76 -2.44 -12.92
CA GLU A 95 8.01 -1.21 -13.69
C GLU A 95 6.86 -0.22 -13.49
N GLY A 96 6.93 0.58 -12.44
CA GLY A 96 5.97 1.65 -12.17
C GLY A 96 6.42 2.52 -11.01
N GLY A 97 6.31 3.84 -11.17
CA GLY A 97 6.38 4.76 -10.03
C GLY A 97 5.08 4.67 -9.22
N TYR A 98 5.15 4.83 -7.91
CA TYR A 98 3.98 4.83 -7.06
C TYR A 98 3.33 6.23 -7.05
N GLU A 99 2.06 6.31 -7.41
CA GLU A 99 1.26 7.52 -7.20
C GLU A 99 0.56 7.43 -5.85
N PHE A 100 0.92 8.31 -4.92
CA PHE A 100 0.28 8.38 -3.60
C PHE A 100 -0.68 9.57 -3.55
N LYS A 101 -1.96 9.30 -3.27
CA LYS A 101 -2.98 10.32 -3.04
C LYS A 101 -3.30 10.40 -1.55
N VAL A 102 -2.89 11.48 -0.91
CA VAL A 102 -3.10 11.70 0.53
C VAL A 102 -4.32 12.59 0.74
N THR A 103 -5.27 12.13 1.54
CA THR A 103 -6.43 12.91 1.98
C THR A 103 -6.40 13.08 3.49
N VAL A 104 -6.99 14.17 3.96
CA VAL A 104 -7.16 14.51 5.38
C VAL A 104 -8.65 14.67 5.60
N ASP A 105 -9.22 14.04 6.63
CA ASP A 105 -10.69 14.03 6.82
C ASP A 105 -11.25 15.40 7.20
N ASP A 106 -10.48 16.19 7.95
CA ASP A 106 -10.83 17.55 8.37
C ASP A 106 -9.90 18.56 7.68
N GLU A 107 -10.25 19.04 6.48
CA GLU A 107 -9.43 19.96 5.69
C GLU A 107 -9.40 21.38 6.28
N THR A 108 -8.47 21.63 7.20
CA THR A 108 -8.09 22.97 7.67
C THR A 108 -6.73 23.38 7.09
N SER A 109 -6.49 24.68 6.95
CA SER A 109 -5.26 25.25 6.39
C SER A 109 -3.99 24.78 7.11
N ASP A 110 -4.10 24.46 8.40
CA ASP A 110 -2.97 24.04 9.26
C ASP A 110 -2.50 22.59 9.00
N LYS A 111 -3.20 21.84 8.14
CA LYS A 111 -2.94 20.42 7.85
C LYS A 111 -2.26 20.19 6.50
N GLU A 112 -1.74 21.23 5.88
CA GLU A 112 -0.85 21.09 4.72
C GLU A 112 0.53 20.54 5.13
N LEU A 113 1.03 20.94 6.30
CA LEU A 113 2.32 20.48 6.83
C LEU A 113 2.36 18.96 7.06
N ILE A 114 1.28 18.38 7.59
CA ILE A 114 1.20 16.93 7.79
C ILE A 114 1.13 16.17 6.46
N LYS A 115 0.48 16.74 5.43
CA LYS A 115 0.48 16.16 4.08
C LYS A 115 1.90 16.13 3.50
N ASP A 116 2.67 17.21 3.69
CA ASP A 116 4.07 17.29 3.25
C ASP A 116 4.95 16.26 3.95
N VAL A 117 4.82 16.12 5.28
CA VAL A 117 5.55 15.10 6.06
C VAL A 117 5.21 13.69 5.57
N ILE A 118 3.94 13.40 5.27
CA ILE A 118 3.52 12.10 4.72
C ILE A 118 4.18 11.85 3.36
N LEU A 119 4.13 12.82 2.45
CA LEU A 119 4.66 12.69 1.09
C LEU A 119 6.19 12.61 1.04
N THR A 120 6.89 13.26 1.98
CA THR A 120 8.34 13.31 2.01
C THR A 120 8.96 12.16 2.80
N HIS A 121 8.30 11.72 3.89
CA HIS A 121 8.88 10.75 4.82
C HIS A 121 8.15 9.42 4.89
N LEU A 122 6.81 9.40 4.78
CA LEU A 122 6.05 8.16 4.95
C LEU A 122 5.88 7.39 3.63
N THR A 123 5.59 8.07 2.53
CA THR A 123 5.40 7.40 1.22
C THR A 123 6.66 6.69 0.70
N PRO A 124 7.91 7.17 0.92
CA PRO A 124 9.09 6.39 0.53
C PRO A 124 9.22 5.08 1.32
N LEU A 125 8.80 5.05 2.59
CA LEU A 125 8.79 3.83 3.41
C LEU A 125 7.73 2.83 2.95
N ILE A 126 6.62 3.31 2.37
CA ILE A 126 5.61 2.42 1.77
C ILE A 126 6.14 1.81 0.46
N ALA A 127 7.06 2.49 -0.21
CA ALA A 127 7.65 2.08 -1.49
C ALA A 127 8.90 1.19 -1.37
N GLU A 128 9.43 0.98 -0.16
CA GLU A 128 10.60 0.14 0.14
C GLU A 128 10.24 -1.34 0.31
#